data_AF-B7GBQ2-F1
#
_entry.id   AF-B7GBQ2-F1
#
_cell.length_a   1.000
_cell.length_b   1.000
_cell.length_c   1.000
_cell.angle_alpha   90.00
_cell.angle_beta   90.00
_cell.angle_gamma   90.00
#
_symmetry.space_group_name_H-M   'P 1'
#
loop_
_entity.id
_entity.type
_entity.pdbx_description
1 polymer ?
#
loop_
_entity_poly.entity_id
_entity_poly.type
_entity_poly.pdbx_seq_one_letter_code
_entity_poly.pdbx_strand_id
1 'polypeptide(L)'
;MTLASFISSANPSVAVAGIRHSVTSVVPHVFPSVLPKTALVVSKSSAAVVNVLRAGAALTATKDYGDVAIQYFTSIRVPAALVAGSSLAALFALVDEAKVESMGEETSLERKLVLLYHVLVLSSFLLSINVIIVSTAMSNVFLLGVNNPMATSTYALLKREYDYEFALTSWSFMTSVFSFLSGVAVRGLIQFEMFTKRRKRHALLAICSVSSMVLHLMGFVNRRLPHWPNMFRMTVDVTTMFVQRSIQGGAPCELASVILMLGGVVAGISLFVVPTQYTGTAQDYKTINDEETPKKKSAIQKSQSKPAKA
;
A
#
# COMPACT_ATOMS: atom_id res chain seq x y z
N MET A 1 -2.25 28.43 -6.95
CA MET A 1 -0.82 28.08 -6.98
C MET A 1 -0.71 26.78 -7.75
N THR A 2 -0.18 26.86 -8.97
CA THR A 2 -0.40 25.89 -10.07
C THR A 2 0.59 24.73 -10.02
N LEU A 3 0.05 23.50 -10.12
CA LEU A 3 0.72 22.20 -9.92
C LEU A 3 1.59 21.76 -11.13
N ALA A 4 2.22 22.71 -11.82
CA ALA A 4 2.81 22.49 -13.15
C ALA A 4 4.36 22.52 -13.19
N SER A 5 5.07 22.57 -12.07
CA SER A 5 6.52 22.83 -12.06
C SER A 5 7.41 21.77 -11.40
N PHE A 6 6.95 20.53 -11.18
CA PHE A 6 7.73 19.53 -10.42
C PHE A 6 8.21 18.28 -11.19
N ILE A 7 8.12 18.27 -12.52
CA ILE A 7 8.73 17.20 -13.33
C ILE A 7 9.86 17.79 -14.18
N SER A 8 10.95 18.17 -13.52
CA SER A 8 12.24 18.31 -14.20
C SER A 8 13.36 18.20 -13.18
N SER A 9 14.33 17.32 -13.49
CA SER A 9 15.62 17.17 -12.83
C SER A 9 15.66 16.42 -11.49
N ALA A 10 15.92 15.12 -11.54
CA ALA A 10 17.07 14.52 -10.83
C ALA A 10 17.30 13.07 -11.29
N ASN A 11 18.33 12.90 -12.12
CA ASN A 11 19.03 11.63 -12.35
C ASN A 11 19.87 11.30 -11.09
N PRO A 12 19.82 10.07 -10.56
CA PRO A 12 20.96 9.53 -9.84
C PRO A 12 21.59 8.39 -10.65
N SER A 13 22.77 8.67 -11.17
CA SER A 13 23.76 7.69 -11.60
C SER A 13 24.17 6.85 -10.37
N VAL A 14 23.48 5.73 -10.13
CA VAL A 14 23.86 4.80 -9.06
C VAL A 14 24.87 3.82 -9.63
N ALA A 15 26.11 3.93 -9.14
CA ALA A 15 27.18 2.98 -9.34
C ALA A 15 26.75 1.60 -8.81
N VAL A 16 26.69 0.62 -9.71
CA VAL A 16 26.41 -0.78 -9.39
C VAL A 16 27.68 -1.39 -8.80
N ALA A 17 27.76 -1.45 -7.47
CA ALA A 17 28.75 -2.26 -6.77
C ALA A 17 28.38 -3.75 -6.96
N GLY A 18 29.22 -4.47 -7.68
CA GLY A 18 29.03 -5.87 -8.02
C GLY A 18 29.08 -6.78 -6.80
N ILE A 19 27.94 -7.35 -6.44
CA ILE A 19 27.84 -8.51 -5.55
C ILE A 19 27.86 -9.76 -6.44
N ARG A 20 29.04 -10.40 -6.54
CA ARG A 20 29.18 -11.74 -7.14
C ARG A 20 28.56 -12.75 -6.18
N HIS A 21 27.34 -13.21 -6.48
CA HIS A 21 26.84 -14.44 -5.88
C HIS A 21 27.50 -15.65 -6.55
N SER A 22 28.16 -16.45 -5.72
CA SER A 22 28.77 -17.72 -6.09
C SER A 22 27.66 -18.68 -6.56
N VAL A 23 27.65 -18.99 -7.85
CA VAL A 23 26.77 -20.02 -8.43
C VAL A 23 27.33 -21.37 -8.02
N THR A 24 26.62 -22.05 -7.11
CA THR A 24 26.87 -23.46 -6.80
C THR A 24 26.59 -24.29 -8.05
N SER A 25 27.67 -24.80 -8.63
CA SER A 25 27.72 -25.75 -9.73
C SER A 25 26.83 -26.98 -9.45
N VAL A 26 25.69 -27.06 -10.13
CA VAL A 26 24.89 -28.29 -10.21
C VAL A 26 25.57 -29.24 -11.21
N VAL A 27 26.00 -30.40 -10.69
CA VAL A 27 26.62 -31.50 -11.44
C VAL A 27 25.63 -32.03 -12.49
N PRO A 28 25.99 -32.11 -13.78
CA PRO A 28 25.14 -32.76 -14.77
C PRO A 28 25.24 -34.28 -14.63
N HIS A 29 24.10 -34.92 -14.33
CA HIS A 29 23.95 -36.36 -14.47
C HIS A 29 24.10 -36.76 -15.94
N VAL A 30 25.17 -37.49 -16.24
CA VAL A 30 25.45 -38.12 -17.52
C VAL A 30 24.46 -39.27 -17.72
N PHE A 31 23.52 -39.09 -18.64
CA PHE A 31 22.70 -40.18 -19.17
C PHE A 31 23.45 -40.88 -20.32
N PRO A 32 23.60 -42.22 -20.31
CA PRO A 32 24.18 -42.94 -21.44
C PRO A 32 23.17 -43.00 -22.59
N SER A 33 23.47 -42.28 -23.67
CA SER A 33 22.74 -42.32 -24.93
C SER A 33 23.14 -43.55 -25.75
N VAL A 34 22.39 -44.65 -25.62
CA VAL A 34 22.42 -45.76 -26.58
C VAL A 34 21.34 -45.51 -27.62
N LEU A 35 21.73 -44.93 -28.75
CA LEU A 35 20.86 -44.78 -29.92
C LEU A 35 21.00 -46.01 -30.82
N PRO A 36 19.89 -46.70 -31.18
CA PRO A 36 19.92 -47.70 -32.25
C PRO A 36 20.12 -47.01 -33.60
N LYS A 37 21.11 -47.47 -34.37
CA LYS A 37 21.30 -47.12 -35.78
C LYS A 37 20.20 -47.76 -36.63
N THR A 38 19.05 -47.09 -36.77
CA THR A 38 18.10 -47.37 -37.85
C THR A 38 18.48 -46.52 -39.06
N ALA A 39 18.97 -47.19 -40.11
CA ALA A 39 19.24 -46.58 -41.40
C ALA A 39 17.92 -46.11 -42.03
N LEU A 40 17.74 -44.79 -42.10
CA LEU A 40 16.57 -44.16 -42.68
C LEU A 40 16.80 -44.02 -44.19
N VAL A 41 16.06 -44.81 -44.96
CA VAL A 41 16.02 -44.73 -46.43
C VAL A 41 15.38 -43.40 -46.81
N VAL A 42 16.20 -42.45 -47.29
CA VAL A 42 15.76 -41.14 -47.78
C VAL A 42 15.10 -41.32 -49.15
N SER A 43 13.78 -41.51 -49.14
CA SER A 43 12.94 -41.38 -50.34
C SER A 43 12.86 -39.92 -50.78
N LYS A 44 12.91 -39.67 -52.08
CA LYS A 44 12.91 -38.36 -52.76
C LYS A 44 11.57 -37.61 -52.66
N SER A 45 11.02 -37.46 -51.46
CA SER A 45 9.84 -36.64 -51.14
C SER A 45 10.23 -35.47 -50.22
N SER A 46 11.35 -34.81 -50.54
CA SER A 46 12.09 -33.92 -49.64
C SER A 46 11.51 -32.50 -49.59
N ALA A 47 10.84 -32.04 -50.64
CA ALA A 47 10.33 -30.67 -50.70
C ALA A 47 9.05 -30.45 -49.88
N ALA A 48 8.14 -31.44 -49.86
CA ALA A 48 6.88 -31.34 -49.13
C ALA A 48 7.10 -31.44 -47.60
N VAL A 49 7.99 -32.34 -47.16
CA VAL A 49 8.30 -32.53 -45.72
C VAL A 49 9.05 -31.32 -45.15
N VAL A 50 9.95 -30.70 -45.92
CA VAL A 50 10.64 -29.47 -45.49
C VAL A 50 9.65 -28.30 -45.37
N ASN A 51 8.67 -28.18 -46.25
CA ASN A 51 7.64 -27.14 -46.14
C ASN A 51 6.67 -27.40 -44.97
N VAL A 52 6.34 -28.66 -44.64
CA VAL A 52 5.53 -28.99 -43.44
C VAL A 52 6.32 -28.76 -42.14
N LEU A 53 7.62 -29.07 -42.10
CA LEU A 53 8.48 -28.76 -40.94
C LEU A 53 8.71 -27.26 -40.77
N ARG A 54 8.85 -26.51 -41.87
CA ARG A 54 8.97 -25.04 -41.85
C ARG A 54 7.64 -24.36 -41.50
N ALA A 55 6.52 -24.90 -41.97
CA ALA A 55 5.18 -24.48 -41.55
C ALA A 55 4.90 -24.84 -40.09
N GLY A 56 5.38 -25.99 -39.60
CA GLY A 56 5.28 -26.41 -38.20
C GLY A 56 6.11 -25.53 -37.25
N ALA A 57 7.32 -25.11 -37.68
CA ALA A 57 8.15 -24.16 -36.93
C ALA A 57 7.59 -22.73 -36.96
N ALA A 58 6.82 -22.35 -37.98
CA ALA A 58 6.11 -21.08 -38.04
C ALA A 58 4.77 -21.09 -37.27
N LEU A 59 4.15 -22.27 -37.08
CA LEU A 59 2.88 -22.42 -36.35
C LEU A 59 3.05 -22.42 -34.82
N THR A 60 4.28 -22.56 -34.33
CA THR A 60 4.63 -22.45 -32.91
C THR A 60 5.53 -21.25 -32.64
N ALA A 61 5.32 -20.14 -33.36
CA ALA A 61 5.65 -18.82 -32.81
C ALA A 61 4.73 -18.57 -31.62
N THR A 62 5.07 -19.19 -30.49
CA THR A 62 4.34 -19.11 -29.23
C THR A 62 4.29 -17.65 -28.84
N LYS A 63 3.10 -17.07 -28.87
CA LYS A 63 2.86 -15.66 -28.59
C LYS A 63 3.45 -15.32 -27.22
N ASP A 64 4.45 -14.45 -27.19
CA ASP A 64 4.99 -13.94 -25.94
C ASP A 64 3.97 -12.98 -25.30
N TYR A 65 3.60 -13.27 -24.07
CA TYR A 65 2.68 -12.44 -23.28
C TYR A 65 3.41 -11.55 -22.26
N GLY A 66 4.75 -11.60 -22.25
CA GLY A 66 5.60 -10.81 -21.35
C GLY A 66 5.38 -9.31 -21.49
N ASP A 67 5.34 -8.78 -22.71
CA ASP A 67 5.12 -7.34 -22.94
C ASP A 67 3.77 -6.85 -22.38
N VAL A 68 2.72 -7.63 -22.55
CA VAL A 68 1.39 -7.31 -22.03
C VAL A 68 1.35 -7.42 -20.50
N ALA A 69 2.11 -8.37 -19.92
CA ALA A 69 2.26 -8.47 -18.47
C ALA A 69 3.02 -7.25 -17.89
N ILE A 70 4.10 -6.80 -18.55
CA ILE A 70 4.82 -5.57 -18.19
C ILE A 70 3.87 -4.37 -18.25
N GLN A 71 3.03 -4.27 -19.28
CA GLN A 71 2.05 -3.21 -19.41
C GLN A 71 1.05 -3.23 -18.25
N TYR A 72 0.57 -4.40 -17.83
CA TYR A 72 -0.31 -4.55 -16.68
C TYR A 72 0.33 -3.97 -15.39
N PHE A 73 1.54 -4.41 -15.03
CA PHE A 73 2.23 -3.91 -13.83
C PHE A 73 2.53 -2.41 -13.93
N THR A 74 2.92 -1.92 -15.11
CA THR A 74 3.16 -0.49 -15.34
C THR A 74 1.89 0.35 -15.20
N SER A 75 0.75 -0.17 -15.68
CA SER A 75 -0.55 0.53 -15.64
C SER A 75 -1.07 0.73 -14.21
N ILE A 76 -0.71 -0.15 -13.28
CA ILE A 76 -1.07 -0.04 -11.86
C ILE A 76 -0.02 0.75 -11.07
N ARG A 77 1.27 0.64 -11.44
CA ARG A 77 2.37 1.31 -10.75
C ARG A 77 2.25 2.84 -10.75
N VAL A 78 1.92 3.44 -11.89
CA VAL A 78 1.82 4.92 -12.02
C VAL A 78 0.74 5.52 -11.11
N PRO A 79 -0.52 5.06 -11.14
CA PRO A 79 -1.53 5.58 -10.22
C PRO A 79 -1.20 5.26 -8.76
N ALA A 80 -0.58 4.11 -8.45
CA ALA A 80 -0.11 3.82 -7.10
C ALA A 80 0.93 4.84 -6.60
N ALA A 81 1.85 5.28 -7.47
CA ALA A 81 2.80 6.35 -7.13
C ALA A 81 2.11 7.69 -6.81
N LEU A 82 1.05 8.03 -7.54
CA LEU A 82 0.25 9.23 -7.25
C LEU A 82 -0.47 9.13 -5.90
N VAL A 83 -1.05 7.96 -5.59
CA VAL A 83 -1.69 7.71 -4.28
C VAL A 83 -0.65 7.77 -3.17
N ALA A 84 0.53 7.16 -3.34
CA ALA A 84 1.62 7.21 -2.37
C ALA A 84 2.05 8.65 -2.08
N GLY A 85 2.30 9.45 -3.12
CA GLY A 85 2.70 10.86 -2.97
C GLY A 85 1.62 11.70 -2.28
N SER A 86 0.35 11.50 -2.66
CA SER A 86 -0.78 12.21 -2.06
C SER A 86 -0.98 11.84 -0.58
N SER A 87 -0.88 10.56 -0.25
CA SER A 87 -0.97 10.06 1.12
C SER A 87 0.18 10.59 1.99
N LEU A 88 1.40 10.64 1.46
CA LEU A 88 2.55 11.19 2.18
C LEU A 88 2.37 12.69 2.47
N ALA A 89 1.92 13.47 1.48
CA ALA A 89 1.61 14.88 1.68
C ALA A 89 0.49 15.09 2.73
N ALA A 90 -0.51 14.21 2.72
CA ALA A 90 -1.62 14.25 3.66
C ALA A 90 -1.19 13.88 5.10
N LEU A 91 -0.19 13.01 5.29
CA LEU A 91 0.39 12.71 6.60
C LEU A 91 1.07 13.95 7.20
N PHE A 92 1.85 14.69 6.41
CA PHE A 92 2.54 15.89 6.92
C PHE A 92 1.61 17.05 7.22
N ALA A 93 0.51 17.20 6.47
CA ALA A 93 -0.42 18.30 6.68
C ALA A 93 -1.10 18.31 8.07
N LEU A 94 -1.23 17.14 8.72
CA LEU A 94 -1.89 17.01 10.02
C LEU A 94 -0.94 17.02 11.22
N VAL A 95 0.37 16.95 10.99
CA VAL A 95 1.36 17.06 12.07
C VAL A 95 1.28 18.42 12.77
N ASP A 96 0.95 19.47 12.03
CA ASP A 96 0.83 20.83 12.58
C ASP A 96 -0.51 21.05 13.28
N GLU A 97 -1.59 20.46 12.78
CA GLU A 97 -2.93 20.55 13.39
C GLU A 97 -2.98 19.80 14.73
N ALA A 98 -2.38 18.60 14.80
CA ALA A 98 -2.34 17.78 16.02
C ALA A 98 -1.60 18.46 17.20
N LYS A 99 -0.72 19.44 16.94
CA LYS A 99 -0.03 20.21 17.98
C LYS A 99 -0.89 21.32 18.59
N VAL A 100 -1.82 21.86 17.81
CA VAL A 100 -2.67 22.99 18.22
C VAL A 100 -3.89 22.49 19.00
N GLU A 101 -4.42 21.31 18.63
CA GLU A 101 -5.60 20.71 19.25
C GLU A 101 -5.39 20.22 20.71
N SER A 102 -4.14 20.03 21.15
CA SER A 102 -3.84 19.58 22.53
C SER A 102 -4.15 20.60 23.63
N MET A 103 -4.69 21.78 23.31
CA MET A 103 -5.06 22.83 24.26
C MET A 103 -6.57 22.90 24.59
N GLY A 104 -7.42 22.12 23.90
CA GLY A 104 -8.88 22.13 24.10
C GLY A 104 -9.44 20.88 24.80
N GLU A 105 -10.66 20.97 25.34
CA GLU A 105 -11.46 19.80 25.78
C GLU A 105 -11.92 18.97 24.57
N GLU A 106 -11.00 18.22 23.95
CA GLU A 106 -11.32 17.34 22.83
C GLU A 106 -12.31 16.24 23.25
N THR A 107 -13.27 15.96 22.38
CA THR A 107 -14.15 14.80 22.58
C THR A 107 -13.40 13.51 22.23
N SER A 108 -13.67 12.43 22.97
CA SER A 108 -13.05 11.12 22.71
C SER A 108 -13.29 10.58 21.29
N LEU A 109 -14.31 11.07 20.59
CA LEU A 109 -14.60 10.74 19.20
C LEU A 109 -13.66 11.42 18.21
N GLU A 110 -13.33 12.70 18.43
CA GLU A 110 -12.40 13.45 17.55
C GLU A 110 -11.04 12.78 17.56
N ARG A 111 -10.51 12.43 18.73
CA ARG A 111 -9.26 11.68 18.87
C ARG A 111 -9.27 10.35 18.11
N LYS A 112 -10.38 9.60 18.19
CA LYS A 112 -10.54 8.33 17.45
C LYS A 112 -10.57 8.54 15.93
N LEU A 113 -11.16 9.63 15.46
CA LEU A 113 -11.20 9.97 14.04
C LEU A 113 -9.85 10.42 13.52
N VAL A 114 -9.11 11.22 14.29
CA VAL A 114 -7.72 11.60 13.97
C VAL A 114 -6.85 10.34 13.90
N LEU A 115 -6.97 9.42 14.85
CA LEU A 115 -6.26 8.14 14.81
C LEU A 115 -6.66 7.31 13.58
N LEU A 116 -7.96 7.17 13.31
CA LEU A 116 -8.47 6.44 12.15
C LEU A 116 -7.94 7.04 10.83
N TYR A 117 -7.93 8.36 10.72
CA TYR A 117 -7.34 9.07 9.58
C TYR A 117 -5.88 8.66 9.38
N HIS A 118 -5.05 8.75 10.42
CA HIS A 118 -3.63 8.41 10.34
C HIS A 118 -3.42 6.96 9.92
N VAL A 119 -4.18 6.02 10.50
CA VAL A 119 -4.12 4.61 10.13
C VAL A 119 -4.51 4.40 8.67
N LEU A 120 -5.58 5.03 8.18
CA LEU A 120 -6.04 4.91 6.81
C LEU A 120 -5.03 5.46 5.79
N VAL A 121 -4.51 6.66 6.03
CA VAL A 121 -3.56 7.30 5.11
C VAL A 121 -2.20 6.62 5.14
N LEU A 122 -1.70 6.22 6.32
CA LEU A 122 -0.47 5.44 6.45
C LEU A 122 -0.59 4.08 5.76
N SER A 123 -1.71 3.37 5.96
CA SER A 123 -1.96 2.09 5.29
C SER A 123 -2.01 2.26 3.77
N SER A 124 -2.67 3.31 3.28
CA SER A 124 -2.70 3.65 1.86
C SER A 124 -1.30 3.89 1.29
N PHE A 125 -0.47 4.66 1.99
CA PHE A 125 0.92 4.91 1.61
C PHE A 125 1.73 3.63 1.53
N LEU A 126 1.72 2.80 2.58
CA LEU A 126 2.51 1.56 2.65
C LEU A 126 2.09 0.56 1.57
N LEU A 127 0.78 0.37 1.36
CA LEU A 127 0.26 -0.51 0.31
C LEU A 127 0.61 0.00 -1.09
N SER A 128 0.59 1.31 -1.31
CA SER A 128 0.97 1.91 -2.59
C SER A 128 2.46 1.72 -2.88
N ILE A 129 3.34 1.90 -1.89
CA ILE A 129 4.77 1.61 -2.01
C ILE A 129 5.00 0.14 -2.32
N ASN A 130 4.27 -0.77 -1.66
CA ASN A 130 4.34 -2.20 -1.95
C ASN A 130 4.02 -2.50 -3.42
N VAL A 131 2.94 -1.91 -3.96
CA VAL A 131 2.57 -2.03 -5.38
C VAL A 131 3.70 -1.55 -6.30
N ILE A 132 4.33 -0.40 -6.01
CA ILE A 132 5.40 0.15 -6.84
C ILE A 132 6.61 -0.78 -6.86
N ILE A 133 7.03 -1.29 -5.70
CA ILE A 133 8.19 -2.17 -5.56
C ILE A 133 7.93 -3.49 -6.27
N VAL A 134 6.82 -4.18 -5.97
CA VAL A 134 6.50 -5.49 -6.56
C VAL A 134 6.28 -5.37 -8.07
N SER A 135 5.56 -4.35 -8.55
CA SER A 135 5.35 -4.14 -9.98
C SER A 135 6.66 -3.88 -10.73
N THR A 136 7.60 -3.17 -10.10
CA THR A 136 8.92 -2.90 -10.68
C THR A 136 9.78 -4.16 -10.70
N ALA A 137 9.80 -4.92 -9.62
CA ALA A 137 10.49 -6.21 -9.56
C ALA A 137 9.95 -7.18 -10.63
N MET A 138 8.64 -7.29 -10.76
CA MET A 138 8.00 -8.13 -11.77
C MET A 138 8.31 -7.68 -13.20
N SER A 139 8.29 -6.38 -13.46
CA SER A 139 8.68 -5.86 -14.78
C SER A 139 10.11 -6.27 -15.14
N ASN A 140 11.04 -6.24 -14.19
CA ASN A 140 12.42 -6.69 -14.41
C ASN A 140 12.52 -8.21 -14.64
N VAL A 141 11.68 -9.01 -13.98
CA VAL A 141 11.62 -10.46 -14.23
C VAL A 141 11.17 -10.76 -15.66
N PHE A 142 10.16 -10.07 -16.17
CA PHE A 142 9.70 -10.27 -17.55
C PHE A 142 10.74 -9.86 -18.60
N LEU A 143 11.60 -8.88 -18.30
CA LEU A 143 12.70 -8.49 -19.19
C LEU A 143 13.75 -9.60 -19.38
N LEU A 144 13.79 -10.61 -18.49
CA LEU A 144 14.66 -11.77 -18.66
C LEU A 144 14.19 -12.72 -19.76
N GLY A 145 12.94 -12.60 -20.23
CA GLY A 145 12.40 -13.42 -21.32
C GLY A 145 12.20 -14.91 -20.99
N VAL A 146 12.26 -15.30 -19.72
CA VAL A 146 12.13 -16.70 -19.27
C VAL A 146 10.66 -17.08 -19.04
N ASN A 147 9.77 -16.63 -19.91
CA ASN A 147 8.33 -16.86 -19.77
C ASN A 147 7.95 -18.19 -20.41
N ASN A 148 7.10 -18.98 -19.77
CA ASN A 148 6.65 -20.24 -20.36
C ASN A 148 5.73 -19.96 -21.57
N PRO A 149 6.10 -20.41 -22.78
CA PRO A 149 5.35 -20.13 -24.00
C PRO A 149 3.96 -20.80 -24.07
N MET A 150 3.64 -21.72 -23.15
CA MET A 150 2.38 -22.46 -23.13
C MET A 150 1.19 -21.68 -22.54
N ALA A 151 1.35 -20.40 -22.19
CA ALA A 151 0.23 -19.61 -21.68
C ALA A 151 -0.77 -19.26 -22.80
N THR A 152 -2.07 -19.41 -22.56
CA THR A 152 -3.12 -19.06 -23.54
C THR A 152 -3.49 -17.58 -23.53
N SER A 153 -3.15 -16.87 -22.45
CA SER A 153 -3.39 -15.44 -22.25
C SER A 153 -2.44 -14.88 -21.19
N THR A 154 -2.26 -13.56 -21.16
CA THR A 154 -1.51 -12.87 -20.10
C THR A 154 -2.06 -13.17 -18.71
N TYR A 155 -3.39 -13.25 -18.58
CA TYR A 155 -4.03 -13.62 -17.33
C TYR A 155 -3.62 -15.03 -16.89
N ALA A 156 -3.67 -16.00 -17.80
CA ALA A 156 -3.27 -17.38 -17.51
C ALA A 156 -1.77 -17.50 -17.15
N LEU A 157 -0.91 -16.71 -17.80
CA LEU A 157 0.52 -16.62 -17.46
C LEU A 157 0.71 -16.13 -16.02
N LEU A 158 0.13 -14.97 -15.69
CA LEU A 158 0.24 -14.36 -14.36
C LEU A 158 -0.32 -15.28 -13.27
N LYS A 159 -1.47 -15.91 -13.52
CA LYS A 159 -2.10 -16.81 -12.56
C LYS A 159 -1.32 -18.10 -12.34
N ARG A 160 -0.65 -18.63 -13.37
CA ARG A 160 0.08 -19.91 -13.27
C ARG A 160 1.48 -19.73 -12.66
N GLU A 161 2.21 -18.71 -13.07
CA GLU A 161 3.63 -18.55 -12.73
C GLU A 161 3.89 -17.50 -11.65
N TYR A 162 3.01 -16.50 -11.52
CA TYR A 162 3.23 -15.32 -10.67
C TYR A 162 1.97 -14.98 -9.86
N ASP A 163 1.26 -16.01 -9.38
CA ASP A 163 -0.05 -15.86 -8.74
C ASP A 163 0.02 -14.91 -7.54
N TYR A 164 1.05 -15.06 -6.71
CA TYR A 164 1.24 -14.24 -5.53
C TYR A 164 1.44 -12.76 -5.88
N GLU A 165 2.36 -12.44 -6.78
CA GLU A 165 2.67 -11.06 -7.15
C GLU A 165 1.49 -10.40 -7.88
N PHE A 166 0.78 -11.15 -8.72
CA PHE A 166 -0.44 -10.70 -9.38
C PHE A 166 -1.56 -10.38 -8.38
N ALA A 167 -1.84 -11.31 -7.45
CA ALA A 167 -2.87 -11.13 -6.44
C ALA A 167 -2.50 -10.01 -5.45
N LEU A 168 -1.25 -9.98 -4.99
CA LEU A 168 -0.76 -8.98 -4.03
C LEU A 168 -0.81 -7.56 -4.59
N THR A 169 -0.38 -7.35 -5.84
CA THR A 169 -0.40 -6.01 -6.47
C THR A 169 -1.82 -5.53 -6.71
N SER A 170 -2.71 -6.39 -7.23
CA SER A 170 -4.14 -6.08 -7.39
C SER A 170 -4.81 -5.73 -6.06
N TRP A 171 -4.60 -6.58 -5.04
CA TRP A 171 -5.19 -6.41 -3.71
C TRP A 171 -4.67 -5.15 -3.01
N SER A 172 -3.35 -4.95 -3.02
CA SER A 172 -2.71 -3.79 -2.37
C SER A 172 -3.15 -2.49 -3.05
N PHE A 173 -3.24 -2.46 -4.38
CA PHE A 173 -3.69 -1.27 -5.10
C PHE A 173 -5.13 -0.91 -4.76
N MET A 174 -6.07 -1.86 -4.87
CA MET A 174 -7.48 -1.61 -4.55
C MET A 174 -7.65 -1.16 -3.10
N THR A 175 -7.01 -1.87 -2.15
CA THR A 175 -7.07 -1.53 -0.73
C THR A 175 -6.47 -0.15 -0.46
N SER A 176 -5.35 0.20 -1.09
CA SER A 176 -4.72 1.53 -0.94
C SER A 176 -5.63 2.67 -1.40
N VAL A 177 -6.38 2.49 -2.49
CA VAL A 177 -7.31 3.48 -3.02
C VAL A 177 -8.51 3.64 -2.10
N PHE A 178 -9.09 2.54 -1.61
CA PHE A 178 -10.19 2.61 -0.64
C PHE A 178 -9.78 3.25 0.68
N SER A 179 -8.60 2.91 1.20
CA SER A 179 -8.04 3.53 2.40
C SER A 179 -7.77 5.03 2.19
N PHE A 180 -7.25 5.42 1.02
CA PHE A 180 -7.02 6.82 0.68
C PHE A 180 -8.33 7.63 0.64
N LEU A 181 -9.33 7.14 -0.12
CA LEU A 181 -10.64 7.81 -0.24
C LEU A 181 -11.33 7.95 1.12
N SER A 182 -11.26 6.90 1.95
CA SER A 182 -11.79 6.93 3.32
C SER A 182 -11.03 7.94 4.18
N GLY A 183 -9.70 8.00 4.07
CA GLY A 183 -8.86 8.98 4.76
C GLY A 183 -9.21 10.42 4.37
N VAL A 184 -9.35 10.72 3.07
CA VAL A 184 -9.76 12.04 2.59
C VAL A 184 -11.12 12.45 3.13
N ALA A 185 -12.07 11.52 3.19
CA ALA A 185 -13.38 11.79 3.76
C ALA A 185 -13.33 12.08 5.27
N VAL A 186 -12.56 11.29 6.03
CA VAL A 186 -12.37 11.54 7.47
C VAL A 186 -11.70 12.90 7.69
N ARG A 187 -10.70 13.26 6.88
CA ARG A 187 -10.06 14.58 6.92
C ARG A 187 -11.07 15.70 6.67
N GLY A 188 -11.95 15.55 5.67
CA GLY A 188 -13.02 16.51 5.43
C GLY A 188 -13.94 16.67 6.65
N LEU A 189 -14.29 15.58 7.33
CA LEU A 189 -15.12 15.65 8.54
C LEU A 189 -14.44 16.41 9.68
N ILE A 190 -13.13 16.21 9.86
CA ILE A 190 -12.32 16.92 10.86
C ILE A 190 -12.20 18.41 10.50
N GLN A 191 -11.75 18.72 9.29
CA GLN A 191 -11.46 20.09 8.86
C GLN A 191 -12.69 21.02 8.83
N PHE A 192 -13.90 20.47 8.60
CA PHE A 192 -15.14 21.25 8.63
C PHE A 192 -15.81 21.29 10.02
N GLU A 193 -15.13 20.78 11.06
CA GLU A 193 -15.63 20.72 12.44
C GLU A 193 -17.06 20.13 12.50
N MET A 194 -17.30 19.08 11.73
CA MET A 194 -18.64 18.53 11.52
C MET A 194 -19.24 17.96 12.82
N PHE A 195 -18.42 17.71 13.84
CA PHE A 195 -18.81 17.13 15.13
C PHE A 195 -19.37 18.14 16.14
N THR A 196 -19.37 19.44 15.83
CA THR A 196 -20.08 20.44 16.67
C THR A 196 -21.55 20.07 16.80
N LYS A 197 -22.15 20.25 18.00
CA LYS A 197 -23.56 19.92 18.30
C LYS A 197 -24.56 20.43 17.24
N ARG A 198 -24.29 21.60 16.63
CA ARG A 198 -25.13 22.22 15.59
C ARG A 198 -25.03 21.54 14.22
N ARG A 199 -23.90 20.90 13.89
CA ARG A 199 -23.59 20.38 12.53
C ARG A 199 -23.73 18.86 12.39
N LYS A 200 -24.12 18.14 13.44
CA LYS A 200 -24.25 16.67 13.44
C LYS A 200 -25.06 16.08 12.27
N ARG A 201 -26.13 16.76 11.84
CA ARG A 201 -26.95 16.31 10.69
C ARG A 201 -26.17 16.37 9.36
N HIS A 202 -25.36 17.41 9.17
CA HIS A 202 -24.49 17.54 8.00
C HIS A 202 -23.36 16.51 8.02
N ALA A 203 -22.78 16.25 9.21
CA ALA A 203 -21.81 15.19 9.41
C ALA A 203 -22.37 13.82 9.00
N LEU A 204 -23.58 13.49 9.47
CA LEU A 204 -24.24 12.24 9.15
C LEU A 204 -24.51 12.11 7.65
N LEU A 205 -24.99 13.17 7.00
CA LEU A 205 -25.20 13.19 5.55
C LEU A 205 -23.89 12.98 4.78
N ALA A 206 -22.81 13.65 5.20
CA ALA A 206 -21.48 13.48 4.61
C ALA A 206 -20.97 12.03 4.77
N ILE A 207 -21.05 11.47 5.98
CA ILE A 207 -20.67 10.07 6.26
C ILE A 207 -21.49 9.10 5.41
N CYS A 208 -22.81 9.26 5.35
CA CYS A 208 -23.68 8.40 4.56
C CYS A 208 -23.37 8.49 3.05
N SER A 209 -23.15 9.70 2.52
CA SER A 209 -22.84 9.88 1.09
C SER A 209 -21.49 9.27 0.70
N VAL A 210 -20.43 9.52 1.50
CA VAL A 210 -19.11 8.90 1.28
C VAL A 210 -19.19 7.39 1.42
N SER A 211 -19.84 6.90 2.47
CA SER A 211 -19.97 5.44 2.71
C SER A 211 -20.74 4.78 1.58
N SER A 212 -21.80 5.41 1.06
CA SER A 212 -22.54 4.92 -0.10
C SER A 212 -21.64 4.82 -1.34
N MET A 213 -20.83 5.84 -1.61
CA MET A 213 -19.87 5.83 -2.72
C MET A 213 -18.83 4.71 -2.56
N VAL A 214 -18.21 4.59 -1.37
CA VAL A 214 -17.21 3.55 -1.09
C VAL A 214 -17.81 2.14 -1.23
N LEU A 215 -19.02 1.92 -0.69
CA LEU A 215 -19.72 0.64 -0.82
C LEU A 215 -20.11 0.33 -2.27
N HIS A 216 -20.51 1.34 -3.05
CA HIS A 216 -20.81 1.18 -4.46
C HIS A 216 -19.56 0.74 -5.25
N LEU A 217 -18.44 1.44 -5.06
CA LEU A 217 -17.16 1.10 -5.68
C LEU A 217 -16.68 -0.29 -5.25
N MET A 218 -16.80 -0.64 -3.96
CA MET A 218 -16.48 -1.97 -3.44
C MET A 218 -17.35 -3.05 -4.10
N GLY A 219 -18.65 -2.79 -4.26
CA GLY A 219 -19.58 -3.68 -4.96
C GLY A 219 -19.21 -3.84 -6.45
N PHE A 220 -18.77 -2.77 -7.11
CA PHE A 220 -18.29 -2.81 -8.49
C PHE A 220 -17.02 -3.66 -8.62
N VAL A 221 -16.03 -3.45 -7.76
CA VAL A 221 -14.79 -4.25 -7.73
C VAL A 221 -15.10 -5.72 -7.50
N ASN A 222 -15.92 -6.05 -6.49
CA ASN A 222 -16.30 -7.43 -6.19
C ASN A 222 -16.96 -8.16 -7.36
N ARG A 223 -17.78 -7.47 -8.17
CA ARG A 223 -18.41 -8.05 -9.38
C ARG A 223 -17.43 -8.28 -10.53
N ARG A 224 -16.27 -7.62 -10.52
CA ARG A 224 -15.27 -7.67 -11.59
C ARG A 224 -14.03 -8.49 -11.24
N LEU A 225 -13.97 -9.08 -10.05
CA LEU A 225 -12.92 -10.03 -9.67
C LEU A 225 -13.17 -11.36 -10.42
N PRO A 226 -12.26 -11.79 -11.31
CA PRO A 226 -12.52 -12.97 -12.12
C PRO A 226 -12.37 -14.29 -11.36
N HIS A 227 -11.59 -14.31 -10.27
CA HIS A 227 -11.19 -15.55 -9.56
C HIS A 227 -11.58 -15.57 -8.09
N TRP A 228 -11.87 -14.41 -7.50
CA TRP A 228 -12.23 -14.30 -6.10
C TRP A 228 -13.70 -13.91 -6.00
N PRO A 229 -14.50 -14.59 -5.16
CA PRO A 229 -15.92 -14.26 -5.01
C PRO A 229 -16.14 -12.87 -4.42
N ASN A 230 -15.17 -12.36 -3.67
CA ASN A 230 -15.15 -11.02 -3.10
C ASN A 230 -13.72 -10.65 -2.67
N MET A 231 -13.49 -9.35 -2.43
CA MET A 231 -12.21 -8.83 -1.95
C MET A 231 -11.79 -9.42 -0.61
N PHE A 232 -12.74 -9.75 0.28
CA PHE A 232 -12.41 -10.35 1.56
C PHE A 232 -11.74 -11.72 1.38
N ARG A 233 -12.27 -12.56 0.49
CA ARG A 233 -11.65 -13.85 0.15
C ARG A 233 -10.28 -13.67 -0.49
N MET A 234 -10.13 -12.66 -1.35
CA MET A 234 -8.84 -12.29 -1.91
C MET A 234 -7.83 -11.89 -0.82
N THR A 235 -8.24 -11.13 0.20
CA THR A 235 -7.39 -10.79 1.37
C THR A 235 -6.91 -12.03 2.09
N VAL A 236 -7.83 -12.98 2.36
CA VAL A 236 -7.48 -14.26 3.03
C VAL A 236 -6.48 -15.03 2.18
N ASP A 237 -6.76 -15.22 0.89
CA ASP A 237 -5.88 -15.99 0.00
C ASP A 237 -4.49 -15.34 -0.12
N VAL A 238 -4.40 -14.01 -0.30
CA VAL A 238 -3.10 -13.29 -0.34
C VAL A 238 -2.34 -13.44 0.97
N THR A 239 -3.03 -13.35 2.11
CA THR A 239 -2.40 -13.52 3.43
C THR A 239 -1.91 -14.96 3.62
N THR A 240 -2.69 -15.96 3.19
CA THR A 240 -2.28 -17.37 3.22
C THR A 240 -1.08 -17.62 2.34
N MET A 241 -1.08 -17.10 1.09
CA MET A 241 0.07 -17.22 0.18
C MET A 241 1.32 -16.56 0.77
N PHE A 242 1.17 -15.38 1.39
CA PHE A 242 2.28 -14.69 2.05
C PHE A 242 2.86 -15.51 3.20
N VAL A 243 2.03 -15.99 4.12
CA VAL A 243 2.48 -16.81 5.27
C VAL A 243 3.11 -18.11 4.79
N GLN A 244 2.50 -18.79 3.82
CA GLN A 244 3.04 -20.02 3.26
C GLN A 244 4.41 -19.79 2.61
N ARG A 245 4.56 -18.71 1.83
CA ARG A 245 5.84 -18.34 1.19
C ARG A 245 6.90 -18.02 2.23
N SER A 246 6.58 -17.25 3.27
CA SER A 246 7.51 -16.92 4.36
C SER A 246 7.98 -18.16 5.13
N ILE A 247 7.11 -19.15 5.32
CA ILE A 247 7.47 -20.42 6.01
C ILE A 247 8.32 -21.31 5.09
N GLN A 248 7.96 -21.43 3.81
CA GLN A 248 8.63 -22.33 2.86
C GLN A 248 9.97 -21.76 2.35
N GLY A 249 10.07 -20.44 2.18
CA GLY A 249 11.27 -19.77 1.69
C GLY A 249 12.41 -19.75 2.70
N GLY A 250 12.10 -19.83 4.01
CA GLY A 250 13.10 -19.85 5.08
C GLY A 250 13.91 -18.55 5.23
N ALA A 251 13.55 -17.49 4.50
CA ALA A 251 14.23 -16.22 4.58
C ALA A 251 13.87 -15.51 5.89
N PRO A 252 14.85 -15.15 6.75
CA PRO A 252 14.56 -14.59 8.08
C PRO A 252 13.83 -13.24 7.99
N CYS A 253 14.08 -12.46 6.94
CA CYS A 253 13.39 -11.20 6.69
C CYS A 253 11.90 -11.39 6.41
N GLU A 254 11.52 -12.44 5.68
CA GLU A 254 10.12 -12.75 5.40
C GLU A 254 9.41 -13.18 6.69
N LEU A 255 10.03 -14.03 7.50
CA LEU A 255 9.45 -14.43 8.80
C LEU A 255 9.29 -13.25 9.75
N ALA A 256 10.32 -12.39 9.86
CA ALA A 256 10.26 -11.18 10.67
C ALA A 256 9.12 -10.25 10.23
N SER A 257 8.89 -10.13 8.91
CA SER A 257 7.79 -9.32 8.38
C SER A 257 6.41 -9.87 8.76
N VAL A 258 6.22 -11.21 8.80
CA VAL A 258 4.97 -11.81 9.28
C VAL A 258 4.73 -11.52 10.76
N ILE A 259 5.78 -11.64 11.59
CA ILE A 259 5.69 -11.36 13.03
C ILE A 259 5.32 -9.89 13.26
N LEU A 260 5.97 -8.97 12.54
CA LEU A 260 5.68 -7.54 12.62
C LEU A 260 4.27 -7.20 12.11
N MET A 261 3.81 -7.87 11.05
CA MET A 261 2.44 -7.72 10.57
C MET A 261 1.41 -8.12 11.64
N LEU A 262 1.59 -9.29 12.26
CA LEU A 262 0.72 -9.76 13.34
C LEU A 262 0.77 -8.82 14.55
N GLY A 263 1.97 -8.40 14.96
CA GLY A 263 2.15 -7.41 16.02
C GLY A 263 1.46 -6.08 15.72
N GLY A 264 1.57 -5.60 14.48
CA GLY A 264 0.89 -4.38 14.01
C GLY A 264 -0.63 -4.49 14.04
N VAL A 265 -1.20 -5.63 13.63
CA VAL A 265 -2.65 -5.89 13.70
C VAL A 265 -3.13 -5.91 15.15
N VAL A 266 -2.41 -6.61 16.03
CA VAL A 266 -2.76 -6.68 17.47
C VAL A 266 -2.67 -5.30 18.10
N ALA A 267 -1.57 -4.58 17.89
CA ALA A 267 -1.40 -3.21 18.40
C ALA A 267 -2.48 -2.26 17.87
N GLY A 268 -2.81 -2.37 16.57
CA GLY A 268 -3.89 -1.60 15.94
C GLY A 268 -5.23 -1.84 16.61
N ILE A 269 -5.62 -3.10 16.83
CA ILE A 269 -6.86 -3.45 17.53
C ILE A 269 -6.84 -2.92 18.97
N SER A 270 -5.74 -3.10 19.69
CA SER A 270 -5.58 -2.61 21.06
C SER A 270 -5.78 -1.10 21.18
N LEU A 271 -5.33 -0.31 20.21
CA LEU A 271 -5.54 1.14 20.18
C LEU A 271 -7.02 1.56 20.05
N PHE A 272 -7.88 0.72 19.47
CA PHE A 272 -9.32 1.00 19.37
C PHE A 272 -10.11 0.48 20.57
N VAL A 273 -9.68 -0.64 21.17
CA VAL A 273 -10.38 -1.31 22.27
C VAL A 273 -10.06 -0.66 23.61
N VAL A 274 -8.78 -0.41 23.90
CA VAL A 274 -8.33 0.16 25.16
C VAL A 274 -8.37 1.68 25.02
N PRO A 275 -9.25 2.41 25.74
CA PRO A 275 -9.17 3.85 25.78
C PRO A 275 -7.79 4.18 26.34
N THR A 276 -6.96 4.87 25.55
CA THR A 276 -5.70 5.42 26.04
C THR A 276 -6.06 6.44 27.12
N GLN A 277 -6.10 5.98 28.37
CA GLN A 277 -6.08 6.87 29.52
C GLN A 277 -4.74 7.57 29.41
N TYR A 278 -4.76 8.79 28.91
CA TYR A 278 -3.58 9.62 28.84
C TYR A 278 -3.20 9.89 30.30
N THR A 279 -2.30 9.07 30.85
CA THR A 279 -1.65 9.30 32.14
C THR A 279 -0.62 10.42 31.99
N GLY A 280 -1.00 11.50 31.29
CA GLY A 280 -0.30 12.75 31.35
C GLY A 280 -0.35 13.16 32.81
N THR A 281 0.82 13.30 33.41
CA THR A 281 1.08 13.80 34.75
C THR A 281 0.46 15.20 34.89
N ALA A 282 -0.85 15.25 35.16
CA ALA A 282 -1.56 16.48 35.53
C ALA A 282 -0.99 17.11 36.83
N GLN A 283 -0.01 16.46 37.47
CA GLN A 283 0.75 17.00 38.58
C GLN A 283 1.74 18.10 38.18
N ASP A 284 2.23 18.20 36.95
CA ASP A 284 3.27 19.20 36.61
C ASP A 284 2.74 20.59 36.24
N TYR A 285 1.46 20.73 35.88
CA TYR A 285 0.89 22.05 35.61
C TYR A 285 0.37 22.77 36.86
N LYS A 286 0.20 22.07 37.98
CA LYS A 286 -0.21 22.70 39.25
C LYS A 286 0.96 23.37 39.96
N THR A 287 2.17 22.84 39.83
CA THR A 287 3.36 23.36 40.54
C THR A 287 3.89 24.67 39.96
N ILE A 288 3.65 24.99 38.68
CA ILE A 288 4.15 26.24 38.08
C ILE A 288 3.27 27.45 38.41
N ASN A 289 1.94 27.27 38.52
CA ASN A 289 1.04 28.39 38.84
C ASN A 289 0.94 28.70 40.34
N ASP A 290 1.32 27.76 41.20
CA ASP A 290 1.30 27.97 42.65
C ASP A 290 2.57 28.69 43.18
N GLU A 291 3.63 28.85 42.36
CA GLU A 291 4.88 29.50 42.78
C GLU A 291 4.97 31.00 42.41
N GLU A 292 4.11 31.53 41.54
CA GLU A 292 4.22 32.93 41.04
C GLU A 292 3.28 33.97 41.69
N THR A 293 2.55 33.64 42.76
CA THR A 293 1.74 34.65 43.48
C THR A 293 1.98 34.75 44.99
N PRO A 294 3.07 35.45 45.39
CA PRO A 294 2.96 36.33 46.54
C PRO A 294 3.71 37.64 46.32
N LYS A 295 3.21 38.59 45.50
CA LYS A 295 3.69 40.00 45.60
C LYS A 295 2.85 41.13 45.01
N LYS A 296 1.77 40.87 44.24
CA LYS A 296 0.96 41.96 43.64
C LYS A 296 -0.32 42.35 44.40
N LYS A 297 -0.55 41.84 45.62
CA LYS A 297 -1.65 42.30 46.49
C LYS A 297 -1.38 43.61 47.24
N SER A 298 -0.18 44.20 47.18
CA SER A 298 0.15 45.39 47.97
C SER A 298 0.13 46.73 47.22
N ALA A 299 -0.06 46.75 45.90
CA ALA A 299 0.01 48.01 45.13
C ALA A 299 -1.36 48.66 44.80
N ILE A 300 -2.48 47.95 44.93
CA ILE A 300 -3.81 48.44 44.49
C ILE A 300 -4.65 49.01 45.65
N GLN A 301 -4.13 49.05 46.88
CA GLN A 301 -4.88 49.59 48.03
C GLN A 301 -4.55 51.04 48.40
N LYS A 302 -3.86 51.81 47.52
CA LYS A 302 -3.47 53.21 47.81
C LYS A 302 -4.06 54.30 46.90
N SER A 303 -4.98 53.98 45.99
CA SER A 303 -5.50 54.98 45.01
C SER A 303 -6.94 55.47 45.25
N GLN A 304 -7.60 55.10 46.36
CA GLN A 304 -8.96 55.57 46.66
C GLN A 304 -8.99 56.45 47.92
N SER A 305 -8.42 57.65 47.85
CA SER A 305 -8.83 58.76 48.71
C SER A 305 -8.58 60.11 48.02
N LYS A 306 -9.58 60.60 47.29
CA LYS A 306 -9.66 62.03 46.99
C LYS A 306 -11.12 62.49 47.08
N PRO A 307 -11.49 63.27 48.11
CA PRO A 307 -12.87 63.69 48.33
C PRO A 307 -13.26 64.85 47.40
N ALA A 308 -14.55 64.88 47.11
CA ALA A 308 -15.27 65.88 46.35
C ALA A 308 -15.13 67.29 46.95
N LYS A 309 -15.12 68.31 46.08
CA LYS A 309 -15.51 69.67 46.45
C LYS A 309 -16.70 70.10 45.60
N ALA A 310 -17.67 70.65 46.31
CA ALA A 310 -18.91 71.28 45.86
C ALA A 310 -18.65 72.58 45.09
#